data_AF-A0A967G1G4-F1
#
_entry.id   AF-A0A967G1G4-F1
#
_cell.length_a   1.000
_cell.length_b   1.000
_cell.length_c   1.000
_cell.angle_alpha   90.00
_cell.angle_beta   90.00
_cell.angle_gamma   90.00
#
_symmetry.space_group_name_H-M   'P 1'
#
loop_
_entity.id
_entity.type
_entity.pdbx_description
1 polymer ?
#
loop_
_entity_poly.entity_id
_entity_poly.type
_entity_poly.pdbx_seq_one_letter_code
_entity_poly.pdbx_strand_id
1 'polypeptide(L)' 'KLGTGGLVRAYGDAVRAVLEITPRAEKVPTHTVMLATPYPLFEQVKLLIEAENGRILDETFAADVTLTIQFTVE' A
#
# COMPACT_ATOMS: atom_id res chain seq x y z
N LYS A 1 -42.73 1.37 10.49
CA LYS A 1 -41.50 0.74 11.04
C LYS A 1 -40.96 -0.21 9.99
N LEU A 2 -39.69 -0.10 9.59
CA LEU A 2 -39.06 -1.07 8.70
C LEU A 2 -38.97 -2.40 9.47
N GLY A 3 -39.65 -3.44 8.99
CA GLY A 3 -39.47 -4.79 9.53
C GLY A 3 -38.05 -5.31 9.26
N THR A 4 -37.71 -6.49 9.75
CA THR A 4 -36.36 -7.08 9.63
C THR A 4 -35.87 -7.12 8.17
N GLY A 5 -36.73 -7.50 7.22
CA GLY A 5 -36.41 -7.48 5.78
C GLY A 5 -36.28 -6.07 5.18
N GLY A 6 -36.97 -5.08 5.74
CA GLY A 6 -36.87 -3.68 5.33
C GLY A 6 -35.55 -3.03 5.76
N LEU A 7 -35.03 -3.40 6.93
CA LEU A 7 -33.70 -2.96 7.39
C LEU A 7 -32.59 -3.55 6.53
N VAL A 8 -32.62 -4.87 6.27
CA VAL A 8 -31.61 -5.52 5.40
C VAL A 8 -31.52 -4.84 4.04
N ARG A 9 -32.67 -4.51 3.44
CA ARG A 9 -32.72 -3.82 2.16
C ARG A 9 -32.20 -2.38 2.24
N ALA A 10 -32.63 -1.62 3.25
CA ALA A 10 -32.19 -0.24 3.43
C ALA A 10 -30.66 -0.12 3.63
N TYR A 11 -30.06 -1.02 4.41
CA TYR A 11 -28.61 -1.06 4.59
C TYR A 11 -27.87 -1.48 3.31
N GLY A 12 -28.38 -2.49 2.60
CA GLY A 12 -27.80 -2.92 1.33
C GLY A 12 -27.82 -1.84 0.26
N ASP A 13 -28.96 -1.15 0.13
CA ASP A 13 -29.15 -0.08 -0.86
C ASP A 13 -28.27 1.14 -0.52
N ALA A 14 -28.16 1.50 0.76
CA ALA A 14 -27.29 2.59 1.20
C ALA A 14 -25.81 2.30 0.91
N VAL A 15 -25.33 1.09 1.20
CA VAL A 15 -23.94 0.68 0.91
C VAL A 15 -23.68 0.66 -0.60
N ARG A 16 -24.62 0.15 -1.40
CA ARG A 16 -24.49 0.12 -2.85
C ARG A 16 -24.36 1.52 -3.45
N ALA A 17 -25.21 2.46 -3.01
CA ALA A 17 -25.16 3.84 -3.49
C ALA A 17 -23.81 4.51 -3.20
N VAL A 18 -23.22 4.24 -2.03
CA VAL A 18 -21.87 4.75 -1.68
C VAL A 18 -20.78 4.09 -2.53
N LEU A 19 -20.85 2.77 -2.74
CA LEU A 19 -19.87 2.05 -3.56
C LEU A 19 -19.90 2.45 -5.04
N GLU A 20 -21.04 2.88 -5.56
CA GLU A 20 -21.17 3.37 -6.95
C GLU A 20 -20.40 4.66 -7.21
N ILE A 21 -20.32 5.55 -6.22
CA ILE A 21 -19.61 6.84 -6.34
C ILE A 21 -18.19 6.80 -5.79
N THR A 22 -17.77 5.69 -5.18
CA THR A 22 -16.45 5.57 -4.56
C THR A 22 -15.38 5.38 -5.63
N PRO A 23 -14.31 6.22 -5.65
CA PRO A 23 -13.18 6.02 -6.55
C PRO A 23 -12.57 4.62 -6.37
N ARG A 24 -12.41 3.90 -7.47
CA ARG A 24 -11.80 2.56 -7.46
C ARG A 24 -10.29 2.71 -7.62
N ALA A 25 -9.55 1.94 -6.83
CA ALA A 25 -8.12 1.75 -7.01
C ALA A 25 -7.84 0.32 -7.45
N GLU A 26 -6.81 0.14 -8.28
CA GLU A 26 -6.34 -1.17 -8.65
C GLU A 26 -5.60 -1.82 -7.48
N LYS A 27 -5.93 -3.07 -7.16
CA LYS A 27 -5.21 -3.84 -6.16
C LYS A 27 -4.07 -4.58 -6.85
N VAL A 28 -2.89 -3.97 -6.86
CA VAL A 28 -1.68 -4.56 -7.44
C VAL A 28 -0.96 -5.43 -6.39
N PRO A 29 -0.57 -6.67 -6.71
CA PRO A 29 0.28 -7.46 -5.82
C PRO A 29 1.63 -6.77 -5.61
N THR A 30 2.13 -6.80 -4.39
CA THR A 30 3.40 -6.14 -4.03
C THR A 30 4.28 -7.08 -3.22
N HIS A 31 5.60 -6.98 -3.41
CA HIS A 31 6.59 -7.66 -2.60
C HIS A 31 7.29 -6.66 -1.70
N THR A 32 7.29 -6.95 -0.40
CA THR A 32 8.04 -6.16 0.58
C THR A 32 9.36 -6.86 0.88
N VAL A 33 10.45 -6.14 0.74
CA VAL A 33 11.82 -6.59 0.98
C VAL A 33 12.49 -5.69 2.00
N MET A 34 13.40 -6.27 2.76
CA MET A 34 14.20 -5.56 3.75
C MET A 34 15.68 -5.71 3.39
N LEU A 35 16.40 -4.59 3.37
CA LEU A 35 17.80 -4.52 3.00
C LEU A 35 18.57 -3.73 4.05
N ALA A 36 19.72 -4.23 4.49
CA ALA A 36 20.70 -3.45 5.23
C ALA A 36 21.78 -2.96 4.26
N THR A 37 22.02 -1.65 4.23
CA THR A 37 23.02 -0.99 3.39
C THR A 37 23.95 -0.11 4.23
N PRO A 38 25.25 -0.11 3.93
CA PRO A 38 26.18 0.88 4.49
C PRO A 38 25.79 2.30 4.06
N TYR A 39 26.05 3.29 4.93
CA TYR A 39 25.77 4.70 4.66
C TYR A 39 26.31 5.23 3.32
N PRO A 40 27.53 4.88 2.87
CA PRO A 40 28.04 5.38 1.58
C PRO A 40 27.24 4.92 0.35
N LEU A 41 26.50 3.82 0.47
CA LEU A 41 25.70 3.26 -0.61
C LEU A 41 24.22 3.64 -0.51
N PHE A 42 23.78 4.23 0.60
CA PHE A 42 22.38 4.55 0.86
C PHE A 42 21.73 5.38 -0.27
N GLU A 43 22.36 6.47 -0.70
CA GLU A 43 21.84 7.32 -1.78
C GLU A 43 21.80 6.58 -3.12
N GLN A 44 22.78 5.72 -3.41
CA GLN A 44 22.79 4.92 -4.64
C GLN A 44 21.66 3.87 -4.63
N VAL A 45 21.46 3.22 -3.49
CA VAL A 45 20.37 2.25 -3.28
C VAL A 45 19.02 2.95 -3.43
N LYS A 46 18.85 4.16 -2.90
CA LYS A 46 17.63 4.95 -3.05
C LYS A 46 17.29 5.26 -4.50
N LEU A 47 18.28 5.69 -5.29
CA LEU A 47 18.11 5.92 -6.72
C LEU A 47 17.72 4.64 -7.48
N LEU A 48 18.30 3.50 -7.12
CA LEU A 48 17.93 2.21 -7.73
C LEU A 48 16.50 1.79 -7.38
N ILE A 49 16.09 2.01 -6.12
CA ILE A 49 14.71 1.72 -5.68
C ILE A 49 13.72 2.57 -6.49
N GLU A 50 13.99 3.87 -6.65
CA GLU A 50 13.13 4.76 -7.44
C GLU A 50 13.11 4.37 -8.93
N ALA A 51 14.25 3.98 -9.50
CA ALA A 51 14.34 3.52 -10.89
C ALA A 51 13.49 2.27 -11.17
N GLU A 52 13.35 1.38 -10.18
CA GLU A 52 12.54 0.16 -10.27
C GLU A 52 11.09 0.36 -9.78
N ASN A 53 10.62 1.61 -9.67
CA ASN A 53 9.30 1.99 -9.12
C ASN A 53 9.03 1.41 -7.72
N GLY A 54 10.10 1.18 -6.95
CA GLY A 54 10.01 0.76 -5.56
C GLY A 54 9.60 1.91 -4.65
N ARG A 55 8.78 1.60 -3.66
CA ARG A 55 8.34 2.53 -2.62
C ARG A 55 9.06 2.20 -1.31
N ILE A 56 9.77 3.17 -0.75
CA ILE A 56 10.33 3.03 0.60
C ILE A 56 9.19 3.18 1.62
N LEU A 57 9.04 2.16 2.47
CA LEU A 57 8.04 2.12 3.54
C LEU A 57 8.62 2.59 4.87
N ASP A 58 9.88 2.27 5.14
CA ASP A 58 10.58 2.62 6.37
C ASP A 58 12.09 2.69 6.16
N GLU A 59 12.75 3.57 6.93
CA GLU A 59 14.20 3.75 6.96
C GLU A 59 14.67 3.81 8.42
N THR A 60 15.51 2.85 8.83
CA THR A 60 16.09 2.80 10.18
C THR A 60 17.60 3.02 10.11
N PHE A 61 18.08 4.09 10.72
CA PHE A 61 19.49 4.47 10.75
C PHE A 61 20.16 3.98 12.04
N ALA A 62 21.03 2.98 11.93
CA ALA A 62 21.79 2.42 13.05
C ALA A 62 23.29 2.32 12.69
N ALA A 63 23.95 1.21 13.00
CA ALA A 63 25.31 0.94 12.51
C ALA A 63 25.36 0.87 10.98
N ASP A 64 24.33 0.26 10.39
CA ASP A 64 23.99 0.30 8.96
C ASP A 64 22.59 0.90 8.79
N VAL A 65 22.26 1.32 7.57
CA VAL A 65 20.92 1.81 7.24
C VAL A 65 20.06 0.63 6.79
N THR A 66 18.97 0.38 7.50
CA THR A 66 17.99 -0.64 7.12
C THR A 66 16.83 0.02 6.38
N LEU A 67 16.53 -0.50 5.19
CA LEU A 67 15.45 -0.04 4.33
C LEU A 67 14.39 -1.13 4.24
N THR A 68 13.13 -0.74 4.42
CA THR A 68 11.98 -1.57 4.06
C THR A 68 11.36 -1.02 2.80
N ILE A 69 11.33 -1.83 1.74
CA ILE A 69 11.00 -1.38 0.39
C ILE A 69 9.88 -2.27 -0.16
N GLN A 70 8.93 -1.67 -0.87
CA GLN A 70 7.84 -2.35 -1.53
C GLN A 70 7.97 -2.18 -3.04
N PHE A 71 8.01 -3.29 -3.77
CA PHE A 71 7.97 -3.29 -5.23
C PHE A 71 6.62 -3.80 -5.72
N THR A 72 6.11 -3.23 -6.81
CA THR A 72 4.98 -3.78 -7.55
C THR A 72 5.42 -5.05 -8.26
N VAL A 73 4.65 -6.12 -8.11
CA VAL A 73 4.87 -7.38 -8.81
C VAL A 73 3.98 -7.34 -10.05
N GLU A 74 4.59 -7.50 -11.22
CA GLU A 74 3.87 -7.68 -12.49
C GLU A 74 3.27 -9.10 -12.57
#